data_AF-A0A2S8WAY3-F1
#
_entry.id   AF-A0A2S8WAY3-F1
#
_cell.length_a   1.000
_cell.length_b   1.000
_cell.length_c   1.000
_cell.angle_alpha   90.00
_cell.angle_beta   90.00
_cell.angle_gamma   90.00
#
_symmetry.space_group_name_H-M   'P 1'
#
loop_
_entity.id
_entity.type
_entity.pdbx_description
1 polymer ?
#
loop_
_entity_poly.entity_id
_entity_poly.type
_entity_poly.pdbx_seq_one_letter_code
_entity_poly.pdbx_strand_id
1 'polypeptide(L)' 'MVYFCLIETGGPTPSHLEILEAECAQAATSEATRLMARHASAVMVHVIHGDETVASIPAAIATTGFDRAD' A
#
# COMPACT_ATOMS: atom_id res chain seq x y z
N MET A 1 1.11 -1.06 16.27
CA MET A 1 1.38 0.35 15.92
C MET A 1 0.40 0.77 14.84
N VAL A 2 0.10 2.06 14.72
CA VAL A 2 -0.88 2.58 13.76
C VAL A 2 -0.15 3.21 12.59
N TYR A 3 -0.37 2.68 11.39
CA TYR A 3 0.11 3.23 10.13
C TYR A 3 -1.08 3.70 9.29
N PHE A 4 -0.81 4.55 8.31
CA PHE A 4 -1.79 4.93 7.29
C PHE A 4 -1.33 4.43 5.92
N CYS A 5 -2.27 3.85 5.17
CA CYS A 5 -2.09 3.44 3.79
C CYS A 5 -2.79 4.45 2.89
N LEU A 6 -2.02 5.26 2.17
CA LEU A 6 -2.54 6.13 1.12
C LEU A 6 -2.39 5.42 -0.22
N ILE A 7 -3.50 5.07 -0.85
CA ILE A 7 -3.56 4.50 -2.19
C ILE A 7 -3.80 5.63 -3.17
N GLU A 8 -2.75 6.05 -3.87
CA GLU A 8 -2.86 6.99 -4.97
C GLU A 8 -3.42 6.26 -6.19
N THR A 9 -4.40 6.88 -6.85
CA THR A 9 -5.06 6.33 -8.03
C THR A 9 -4.87 7.20 -9.25
N GLY A 10 -4.78 6.59 -10.43
CA GLY A 10 -4.65 7.31 -11.70
C GLY A 10 -5.98 7.88 -12.21
N GLY A 11 -5.89 8.97 -12.99
CA GLY A 11 -7.03 9.57 -13.68
C GLY A 11 -7.95 10.37 -12.73
N PRO A 12 -9.28 10.39 -12.95
CA PRO A 12 -10.22 11.15 -12.12
C PRO A 12 -10.62 10.42 -10.82
N THR A 13 -10.00 9.29 -10.52
CA THR A 13 -10.32 8.50 -9.32
C THR A 13 -9.70 9.18 -8.09
N PRO A 14 -10.44 9.37 -6.99
CA PRO A 14 -9.87 9.92 -5.77
C PRO A 14 -8.94 8.91 -5.09
N SER A 15 -7.88 9.42 -4.46
CA SER A 15 -7.03 8.61 -3.59
C SER A 15 -7.81 8.06 -2.40
N HIS A 16 -7.39 6.89 -1.90
CA HIS A 16 -8.02 6.21 -0.77
C HIS A 16 -7.07 6.20 0.42
N LEU A 17 -7.59 6.40 1.62
CA LEU A 17 -6.81 6.38 2.86
C LEU A 17 -7.40 5.33 3.81
N GLU A 18 -6.57 4.39 4.24
CA GLU A 18 -6.95 3.34 5.19
C GLU A 18 -5.99 3.29 6.39
N ILE A 19 -6.51 2.90 7.55
CA ILE A 19 -5.70 2.70 8.76
C ILE A 19 -5.20 1.25 8.77
N LEU A 20 -3.90 1.09 9.03
CA LEU A 20 -3.24 -0.20 9.16
C LEU A 20 -2.77 -0.43 10.59
N GLU A 21 -3.32 -1.45 11.24
CA GLU A 21 -2.78 -1.96 12.50
C GLU A 21 -1.72 -3.02 12.21
N ALA A 22 -0.46 -2.71 12.53
CA ALA A 22 0.66 -3.60 12.27
C ALA A 22 1.71 -3.55 13.39
N GLU A 23 2.42 -4.65 13.59
CA GLU A 23 3.46 -4.76 14.61
C GLU A 23 4.75 -4.00 14.21
N CYS A 24 5.02 -3.88 12.91
CA CYS A 24 6.18 -3.21 12.36
C CYS A 24 5.91 -2.66 10.94
N ALA A 25 6.82 -1.82 10.44
CA ALA A 25 6.71 -1.21 9.11
C ALA A 25 6.66 -2.25 7.98
N GLN A 26 7.37 -3.38 8.12
CA GLN A 26 7.34 -4.47 7.13
C GLN A 26 5.96 -5.13 7.04
N ALA A 27 5.32 -5.40 8.18
CA ALA A 27 3.96 -5.94 8.22
C ALA A 27 2.94 -4.94 7.62
N ALA A 28 3.08 -3.65 7.93
CA ALA A 28 2.26 -2.60 7.33
C ALA A 28 2.44 -2.51 5.81
N THR A 29 3.68 -2.64 5.32
CA THR A 29 4.02 -2.65 3.89
C THR A 29 3.40 -3.84 3.16
N SER A 30 3.45 -5.02 3.77
CA SER A 30 2.82 -6.24 3.24
C SER A 30 1.31 -6.08 3.13
N GLU A 31 0.67 -5.54 4.18
CA GLU A 31 -0.78 -5.30 4.17
C GLU A 31 -1.18 -4.21 3.16
N ALA A 32 -0.42 -3.11 3.08
CA ALA A 32 -0.64 -2.06 2.09
C ALA A 32 -0.54 -2.59 0.65
N THR A 33 0.39 -3.50 0.39
CA THR A 33 0.54 -4.18 -0.92
C THR A 33 -0.71 -5.03 -1.23
N ARG A 34 -1.22 -5.77 -0.23
CA ARG A 34 -2.44 -6.57 -0.36
C ARG A 34 -3.68 -5.72 -0.62
N LEU A 35 -3.79 -4.57 0.05
CA LEU A 35 -4.86 -3.60 -0.19
C LEU A 35 -4.76 -3.03 -1.59
N MET A 36 -3.59 -2.57 -2.02
CA MET A 36 -3.38 -2.01 -3.35
C MET A 36 -3.83 -2.96 -4.47
N ALA A 37 -3.61 -4.27 -4.33
CA ALA A 37 -4.07 -5.27 -5.30
C ALA A 37 -5.60 -5.30 -5.51
N ARG A 38 -6.39 -4.75 -4.57
CA ARG A 38 -7.85 -4.62 -4.68
C ARG A 38 -8.29 -3.35 -5.40
N HIS A 39 -7.38 -2.41 -5.64
CA HIS A 39 -7.65 -1.13 -6.30
C HIS A 39 -7.08 -1.13 -7.72
N ALA A 40 -7.92 -1.45 -8.71
CA ALA A 40 -7.51 -1.57 -10.11
C ALA A 40 -6.93 -0.27 -10.72
N SER A 41 -7.27 0.89 -10.16
CA SER A 41 -6.76 2.20 -10.56
C SER A 41 -5.57 2.68 -9.75
N ALA A 42 -5.06 1.88 -8.80
CA ALA A 42 -3.92 2.27 -7.98
C ALA A 42 -2.66 2.42 -8.84
N VAL A 43 -1.92 3.49 -8.59
CA VAL A 43 -0.61 3.77 -9.23
C VAL A 43 0.53 3.64 -8.23
N MET A 44 0.28 4.02 -6.97
CA MET A 44 1.24 4.02 -5.89
C MET A 44 0.51 3.79 -4.56
N VAL A 45 1.16 3.07 -3.64
CA VAL A 45 0.76 3.01 -2.24
C VAL A 45 1.84 3.67 -1.38
N HIS A 46 1.43 4.47 -0.40
CA HIS A 46 2.32 5.02 0.62
C HIS A 46 1.94 4.47 1.98
N VAL A 47 2.93 4.00 2.73
CA VAL A 47 2.77 3.63 4.14
C VAL A 47 3.36 4.75 4.98
N ILE A 48 2.56 5.29 5.89
CA ILE A 48 2.88 6.48 6.67
C ILE A 48 2.78 6.14 8.16
N HIS A 49 3.74 6.58 8.97
CA HIS A 49 3.75 6.42 10.42
C HIS A 49 4.04 7.78 11.07
N GLY A 50 3.07 8.31 11.83
CA GLY A 50 3.14 9.71 12.28
C GLY A 50 3.23 10.64 11.08
N ASP A 51 4.33 11.40 10.99
CA ASP A 51 4.59 12.36 9.91
C ASP A 51 5.58 11.82 8.86
N GLU A 52 6.01 10.55 8.96
CA GLU A 52 7.02 9.96 8.09
C GLU A 52 6.41 8.96 7.10
N THR A 53 6.78 9.06 5.81
CA THR A 53 6.50 8.02 4.84
C THR A 53 7.55 6.92 4.94
N VAL A 54 7.16 5.78 5.49
CA VAL A 54 8.06 4.63 5.74
C VAL A 54 8.26 3.76 4.51
N ALA A 55 7.30 3.76 3.58
CA ALA A 55 7.43 3.03 2.31
C ALA A 55 6.58 3.68 1.21
N SER A 56 7.03 3.55 -0.04
CA SER A 56 6.26 3.88 -1.24
C SER A 56 6.41 2.75 -2.26
N ILE A 57 5.30 2.20 -2.71
CA ILE A 57 5.24 0.97 -3.50
C ILE A 57 4.45 1.24 -4.79
N PRO A 58 5.09 1.23 -5.97
CA PRO A 58 4.36 1.40 -7.22
C PRO A 58 3.55 0.13 -7.54
N ALA A 59 2.37 0.31 -8.15
CA ALA A 59 1.48 -0.81 -8.48
C ALA A 59 2.14 -1.87 -9.37
N ALA A 60 3.05 -1.47 -10.26
CA ALA A 60 3.81 -2.37 -11.14
C ALA A 60 4.70 -3.36 -10.38
N ILE A 61 5.16 -3.02 -9.16
CA ILE A 61 6.02 -3.89 -8.33
C ILE A 61 5.17 -4.82 -7.45
N ALA A 62 4.01 -4.35 -7.01
CA ALA A 62 3.14 -5.13 -6.13
C ALA A 62 2.48 -6.34 -6.81
N THR A 63 2.20 -6.26 -8.11
CA THR A 63 1.63 -7.39 -8.86
C THR A 63 2.61 -8.55 -9.04
N THR A 64 3.91 -8.29 -8.96
CA THR A 64 4.97 -9.32 -9.12
C THR A 64 5.29 -10.10 -7.84
N GLY A 65 4.76 -9.72 -6.68
CA GLY A 65 5.08 -10.33 -5.38
C GLY A 65 4.25 -11.55 -5.00
N PHE A 66 3.23 -11.93 -5.79
CA PHE A 66 2.24 -12.96 -5.42
C PHE A 66 2.23 -14.20 -6.35
N ASP A 67 3.13 -14.30 -7.32
CA ASP A 67 3.17 -15.38 -8.33
C ASP A 67 4.38 -16.32 -8.18
N ARG A 68 4.74 -16.69 -6.94
CA ARG A 68 5.60 -17.85 -6.68
C ARG A 68 5.27 -18.49 -5.34
N ALA A 69 4.29 -19.39 -5.38
CA ALA A 69 4.20 -20.53 -4.50
C ALA A 69 3.81 -21.75 -5.36
N ASP A 70 4.82 -22.42 -5.89
CA ASP A 70 4.79 -23.83 -6.31
C ASP A 70 5.97 -24.50 -5.61
#